data_AF-A0A3B9FJM0-F1
#
_entry.id   AF-A0A3B9FJM0-F1
#
_cell.length_a   1.000
_cell.length_b   1.000
_cell.length_c   1.000
_cell.angle_alpha   90.00
_cell.angle_beta   90.00
_cell.angle_gamma   90.00
#
_symmetry.space_group_name_H-M   'P 1'
#
loop_
_entity.id
_entity.type
_entity.pdbx_description
1 polymer ?
#
loop_
_entity_poly.entity_id
_entity_poly.type
_entity_poly.pdbx_seq_one_letter_code
_entity_poly.pdbx_strand_id
1 'polypeptide(L)'
;MMAFISMRKSHLSIAFLIPVASFVAKADSPGDREFFESRIRPVLAEHCYECHNSVNKDKGDLALDYRDGLLDGGASGPGVVPGHPDKSLLMQVIRHQLKDAKMPKGGP
;
A
#
# COMPACT_ATOMS: atom_id res chain seq x y z
N MET A 1 60.61 -24.82 19.36
CA MET A 1 60.18 -25.07 17.96
C MET A 1 58.69 -25.40 18.02
N MET A 2 57.70 -24.68 17.49
CA MET A 2 57.61 -23.73 16.38
C MET A 2 56.49 -22.70 16.67
N ALA A 3 56.49 -21.64 15.87
CA ALA A 3 55.90 -20.33 16.10
C ALA A 3 54.36 -20.25 16.09
N PHE A 4 53.83 -19.45 17.00
CA PHE A 4 52.52 -18.80 16.88
C PHE A 4 52.63 -17.67 15.83
N ILE A 5 51.92 -17.79 14.70
CA ILE A 5 51.75 -16.66 13.75
C ILE A 5 50.47 -15.93 14.12
N SER A 6 50.65 -14.76 14.75
CA SER A 6 49.62 -13.78 15.09
C SER A 6 49.13 -13.09 13.82
N MET A 7 47.91 -13.41 13.36
CA MET A 7 47.21 -12.62 12.35
C MET A 7 46.49 -11.45 13.02
N ARG A 8 47.14 -10.28 13.09
CA ARG A 8 46.46 -9.01 13.38
C ARG A 8 45.56 -8.64 12.19
N LYS A 9 44.28 -9.04 12.25
CA LYS A 9 43.25 -8.52 11.34
C LYS A 9 42.95 -7.08 11.72
N SER A 10 43.50 -6.16 10.93
CA SER A 10 43.20 -4.73 11.02
C SER A 10 41.76 -4.50 10.55
N HIS A 11 40.82 -4.46 11.49
CA HIS A 11 39.43 -4.09 11.22
C HIS A 11 39.35 -2.56 11.05
N LEU A 12 39.51 -2.09 9.81
CA LEU A 12 39.16 -0.72 9.44
C LEU A 12 37.63 -0.62 9.40
N SER A 13 37.03 -0.18 10.51
CA SER A 13 35.59 0.09 10.60
C SER A 13 35.26 1.33 9.78
N ILE A 14 34.86 1.15 8.53
CA ILE A 14 34.27 2.22 7.71
C ILE A 14 32.85 2.44 8.24
N ALA A 15 32.67 3.49 9.04
CA ALA A 15 31.36 3.95 9.48
C ALA A 15 30.61 4.53 8.26
N PHE A 16 29.74 3.72 7.65
CA PHE A 16 28.88 4.15 6.56
C PHE A 16 27.77 5.04 7.14
N LEU A 17 27.95 6.36 7.06
CA LEU A 17 26.92 7.36 7.37
C LEU A 17 25.79 7.23 6.34
N ILE A 18 24.78 6.42 6.65
CA ILE A 18 23.57 6.32 5.84
C ILE A 18 22.81 7.65 5.97
N PRO A 19 22.61 8.41 4.88
CA PRO A 19 21.79 9.60 4.94
C PRO A 19 20.34 9.15 5.16
N VAL A 20 19.77 9.53 6.30
CA VAL A 20 18.35 9.34 6.59
C VAL A 20 17.58 10.32 5.72
N ALA A 21 17.07 9.85 4.58
CA ALA A 21 16.19 10.64 3.74
C ALA A 21 14.83 10.80 4.45
N SER A 22 14.51 12.03 4.88
CA SER A 22 13.23 12.36 5.48
C SER A 22 12.12 12.29 4.43
N PHE A 23 11.20 11.34 4.58
CA PHE A 23 9.94 11.34 3.84
C PHE A 23 9.03 12.43 4.43
N VAL A 24 8.88 13.54 3.71
CA VAL A 24 7.88 14.56 4.06
C VAL A 24 6.53 14.10 3.55
N ALA A 25 5.65 13.67 4.45
CA ALA A 25 4.26 13.41 4.13
C ALA A 25 3.54 14.73 3.83
N LYS A 26 2.94 14.86 2.65
CA LYS A 26 2.08 15.99 2.31
C LYS A 26 0.76 15.84 3.07
N ALA A 27 0.40 16.83 3.88
CA ALA A 27 -0.91 16.86 4.53
C ALA A 27 -2.00 17.14 3.49
N ASP A 28 -3.12 16.43 3.60
CA ASP A 28 -4.30 16.65 2.76
C ASP A 28 -4.88 18.05 3.03
N SER A 29 -5.14 18.81 1.98
CA SER A 29 -5.80 20.10 2.11
C SER A 29 -7.31 19.92 2.32
N PRO A 30 -8.03 20.91 2.87
CA PRO A 30 -9.49 20.88 2.95
C PRO A 30 -10.17 20.56 1.61
N GLY A 31 -9.61 21.07 0.50
CA GLY A 31 -10.12 20.80 -0.86
C GLY A 31 -9.94 19.35 -1.30
N ASP A 32 -8.86 18.68 -0.89
CA ASP A 32 -8.65 17.26 -1.21
C ASP A 32 -9.69 16.37 -0.52
N ARG A 33 -10.03 16.70 0.73
CA ARG A 33 -11.06 15.99 1.50
C ARG A 33 -12.44 16.20 0.87
N GLU A 34 -12.81 17.44 0.54
CA GLU A 34 -14.08 17.72 -0.14
C GLU A 34 -14.20 16.99 -1.48
N PHE A 35 -13.12 16.97 -2.26
CA PHE A 35 -13.07 16.23 -3.51
C PHE A 35 -13.25 14.72 -3.30
N PHE A 36 -12.56 14.14 -2.31
CA PHE A 36 -12.72 12.72 -1.98
C PHE A 36 -14.17 12.39 -1.62
N GLU A 37 -14.76 13.16 -0.71
CA GLU A 37 -16.12 12.92 -0.22
C GLU A 37 -17.19 13.12 -1.31
N SER A 38 -17.02 14.11 -2.19
CA SER A 38 -18.01 14.43 -3.23
C SER A 38 -17.83 13.66 -4.54
N ARG A 39 -16.63 13.19 -4.85
CA ARG A 39 -16.31 12.58 -6.16
C ARG A 39 -15.84 11.14 -6.09
N ILE A 40 -15.14 10.74 -5.03
CA ILE A 40 -14.51 9.42 -4.93
C ILE A 40 -15.34 8.47 -4.08
N ARG A 41 -15.72 8.87 -2.86
CA ARG A 41 -16.52 8.02 -1.96
C ARG A 41 -17.83 7.52 -2.59
N PRO A 42 -18.60 8.32 -3.34
CA PRO A 42 -19.86 7.84 -3.93
C PRO A 42 -19.63 6.69 -4.91
N VAL A 43 -18.58 6.75 -5.74
CA VAL A 43 -18.25 5.69 -6.71
C VAL A 43 -17.85 4.41 -5.99
N LEU A 44 -17.05 4.50 -4.93
CA LEU A 44 -16.66 3.34 -4.12
C LEU A 44 -17.87 2.74 -3.40
N ALA A 45 -18.77 3.58 -2.90
CA ALA A 45 -20.00 3.14 -2.24
C ALA A 45 -20.93 2.40 -3.20
N GLU A 46 -21.08 2.91 -4.42
CA GLU A 46 -21.97 2.34 -5.43
C GLU A 46 -21.45 1.03 -6.01
N HIS A 47 -20.14 0.92 -6.27
CA HIS A 47 -19.58 -0.19 -7.05
C HIS A 47 -18.70 -1.15 -6.27
N CYS A 48 -18.28 -0.82 -5.04
CA CYS A 48 -17.27 -1.61 -4.32
C CYS A 48 -17.73 -2.06 -2.93
N TYR A 49 -18.45 -1.23 -2.18
CA TYR A 49 -18.72 -1.51 -0.76
C TYR A 49 -19.66 -2.68 -0.53
N GLU A 50 -20.52 -3.07 -1.47
CA GLU A 50 -21.38 -4.24 -1.29
C GLU A 50 -20.57 -5.50 -0.94
N CYS A 51 -19.40 -5.66 -1.58
CA CYS A 51 -18.53 -6.81 -1.40
C CYS A 51 -17.24 -6.51 -0.61
N HIS A 52 -16.73 -5.28 -0.63
CA HIS A 52 -15.45 -4.90 -0.03
C HIS A 52 -15.62 -3.80 1.03
N ASN A 53 -16.06 -4.19 2.22
CA ASN A 53 -16.34 -3.27 3.32
C ASN A 53 -15.81 -3.80 4.66
N SER A 54 -15.85 -2.95 5.68
CA SER A 54 -15.34 -3.25 7.02
C SER A 54 -16.18 -4.28 7.79
N VAL A 55 -17.45 -4.47 7.43
CA VAL A 55 -18.39 -5.38 8.10
C VAL A 55 -18.29 -6.80 7.56
N ASN A 56 -18.03 -6.96 6.26
CA ASN A 56 -17.87 -8.25 5.60
C ASN A 56 -16.62 -8.26 4.72
N LYS A 57 -15.59 -8.97 5.20
CA LYS A 57 -14.29 -9.11 4.53
C LYS A 57 -14.12 -10.45 3.80
N ASP A 58 -15.19 -11.22 3.58
CA ASP A 58 -15.11 -12.54 2.94
C ASP A 58 -14.57 -12.46 1.49
N LYS A 59 -14.61 -11.28 0.86
CA LYS A 59 -14.09 -11.04 -0.48
C LYS A 59 -12.70 -10.42 -0.42
N GLY A 60 -11.69 -11.30 -0.47
CA GLY A 60 -10.28 -10.90 -0.57
C GLY A 60 -9.70 -10.25 0.70
N ASP A 61 -10.37 -10.39 1.84
CA ASP A 61 -10.00 -9.75 3.12
C ASP A 61 -9.85 -8.21 3.01
N LEU A 62 -10.63 -7.60 2.12
CA LEU A 62 -10.42 -6.22 1.69
C LEU A 62 -11.59 -5.33 2.13
N ALA A 63 -11.27 -4.19 2.75
CA ALA A 63 -12.22 -3.14 3.09
C ALA A 63 -11.83 -1.82 2.43
N LEU A 64 -12.76 -1.19 1.71
CA LEU A 64 -12.52 0.04 0.96
C LEU A 64 -13.26 1.26 1.53
N ASP A 65 -14.07 1.06 2.57
CA ASP A 65 -14.99 2.04 3.17
C ASP A 65 -14.37 2.94 4.23
N TYR A 66 -13.16 2.61 4.69
CA TYR A 66 -12.36 3.42 5.60
C TYR A 66 -10.89 3.49 5.18
N ARG A 67 -10.20 4.52 5.67
CA ARG A 67 -8.84 4.88 5.23
C ARG A 67 -7.83 3.76 5.48
N ASP A 68 -7.79 3.21 6.67
CA ASP A 68 -6.75 2.22 7.01
C ASP A 68 -7.01 0.91 6.25
N GLY A 69 -8.27 0.55 5.98
CA GLY A 69 -8.61 -0.58 5.11
C GLY A 69 -8.06 -0.43 3.68
N LEU A 70 -8.15 0.78 3.12
CA LEU A 70 -7.56 1.09 1.81
C LEU A 70 -6.03 0.94 1.81
N LEU A 71 -5.37 1.33 2.89
CA LEU A 71 -3.90 1.30 3.00
C LEU A 71 -3.38 -0.11 3.27
N ASP A 72 -3.97 -0.81 4.23
CA ASP A 72 -3.59 -2.17 4.59
C ASP A 72 -3.91 -3.14 3.44
N GLY A 73 -5.03 -2.89 2.75
CA GLY A 73 -5.52 -3.75 1.67
C GLY A 73 -6.11 -5.05 2.20
N GLY A 74 -5.82 -6.14 1.51
CA GLY A 74 -6.34 -7.47 1.87
C GLY A 74 -5.35 -8.58 1.55
N ALA A 75 -5.84 -9.77 1.26
CA ALA A 75 -5.02 -10.98 1.05
C ALA A 75 -3.98 -10.84 -0.09
N SER A 76 -4.21 -9.92 -1.03
CA SER A 76 -3.31 -9.64 -2.17
C SER A 76 -2.34 -8.48 -1.90
N GLY A 77 -2.28 -7.95 -0.67
CA GLY A 77 -1.44 -6.82 -0.27
C GLY A 77 -2.18 -5.47 -0.26
N PRO A 78 -1.42 -4.35 -0.16
CA PRO A 78 -1.97 -3.00 -0.01
C PRO A 78 -2.94 -2.61 -1.13
N GLY A 79 -4.09 -2.04 -0.75
CA GLY A 79 -5.07 -1.55 -1.71
C GLY A 79 -4.60 -0.28 -2.41
N VAL A 80 -4.09 0.67 -1.62
CA VAL A 80 -3.61 1.99 -2.06
C VAL A 80 -2.23 2.27 -1.49
N VAL A 81 -1.29 2.62 -2.38
CA VAL A 81 0.04 3.14 -2.02
C VAL A 81 0.03 4.66 -2.24
N PRO A 82 0.06 5.48 -1.17
CA PRO A 82 0.04 6.93 -1.28
C PRO A 82 1.14 7.48 -2.19
N GLY A 83 0.77 8.38 -3.11
CA GLY A 83 1.69 8.97 -4.09
C GLY A 83 2.13 8.05 -5.24
N HIS A 84 1.72 6.78 -5.24
CA HIS A 84 2.15 5.79 -6.23
C HIS A 84 0.97 5.02 -6.83
N PRO A 85 0.12 5.65 -7.66
CA PRO A 85 -1.08 5.01 -8.21
C PRO A 85 -0.77 3.74 -9.01
N ASP A 86 0.36 3.69 -9.72
CA ASP A 86 0.73 2.50 -10.50
C ASP A 86 1.16 1.30 -9.64
N LYS A 87 1.48 1.55 -8.35
CA LYS A 87 1.79 0.51 -7.36
C LYS A 87 0.57 0.13 -6.51
N SER A 88 -0.55 0.83 -6.66
CA SER A 88 -1.79 0.57 -5.92
C SER A 88 -2.60 -0.54 -6.58
N LEU A 89 -2.91 -1.61 -5.84
CA LEU A 89 -3.68 -2.73 -6.36
C LEU A 89 -5.07 -2.28 -6.84
N LEU A 90 -5.73 -1.38 -6.11
CA LEU A 90 -7.03 -0.82 -6.47
C LEU A 90 -7.00 -0.19 -7.88
N MET A 91 -5.93 0.57 -8.19
CA MET A 91 -5.79 1.21 -9.50
C MET A 91 -5.52 0.20 -10.61
N GLN A 92 -4.74 -0.84 -10.34
CA GLN A 92 -4.48 -1.90 -11.31
C GLN A 92 -5.77 -2.68 -11.63
N VAL A 93 -6.62 -2.94 -10.64
CA VAL A 93 -7.93 -3.58 -10.83
C VAL A 93 -8.85 -2.70 -11.66
N ILE A 94 -9.03 -1.42 -11.29
CA ILE A 94 -9.90 -0.47 -12.01
C ILE A 94 -9.45 -0.28 -13.46
N ARG A 95 -8.14 -0.30 -13.71
CA ARG A 95 -7.56 -0.17 -15.06
C ARG A 95 -7.50 -1.50 -15.83
N HIS A 96 -8.04 -2.59 -15.29
CA HIS A 96 -8.02 -3.94 -15.88
C HIS A 96 -6.61 -4.45 -16.22
N GLN A 97 -5.62 -4.11 -15.39
CA GLN A 97 -4.22 -4.51 -15.58
C GLN A 97 -3.93 -5.90 -14.97
N LEU A 98 -4.82 -6.39 -14.11
CA LEU A 98 -4.73 -7.71 -13.49
C LEU A 98 -5.66 -8.68 -14.22
N LYS A 99 -5.08 -9.59 -15.02
CA LYS A 99 -5.82 -10.58 -15.82
C LYS A 99 -6.64 -11.56 -14.97
N ASP A 100 -6.18 -11.81 -13.74
CA ASP A 100 -6.78 -12.79 -12.83
C ASP A 100 -7.58 -12.14 -11.70
N ALA A 101 -7.79 -10.82 -11.72
CA ALA A 101 -8.64 -10.15 -10.74
C ALA A 101 -10.09 -10.62 -10.91
N LYS A 102 -10.59 -11.35 -9.91
CA LYS A 102 -11.96 -11.87 -9.88
C LYS A 102 -12.83 -10.94 -9.05
N MET A 103 -13.72 -10.21 -9.72
CA MET A 103 -14.86 -9.54 -9.09
C MET A 103 -16.14 -10.30 -9.45
N PRO A 104 -17.20 -10.22 -8.62
CA PRO A 104 -18.49 -10.84 -8.95
C PRO A 104 -18.96 -10.42 -10.35
N LYS A 105 -19.48 -11.37 -11.14
CA LYS A 105 -20.04 -11.06 -12.45
C LYS A 105 -21.41 -10.39 -12.27
N GLY A 106 -21.62 -9.27 -12.94
CA GLY A 106 -22.90 -8.55 -12.95
C GLY A 106 -22.88 -7.18 -12.27
N GLY A 107 -21.84 -6.87 -11.49
CA GLY A 107 -21.88 -5.72 -10.57
C GLY A 107 -22.86 -5.97 -9.40
N PRO A 108 -23.00 -5.00 -8.49
CA PRO A 108 -24.24 -4.80 -7.74
C PRO A 108 -25.49 -4.77 -8.63
#